data_AF-A0A2A4IZL7-F1
#
_entry.id   AF-A0A2A4IZL7-F1
#
_cell.length_a   1.000
_cell.length_b   1.000
_cell.length_c   1.000
_cell.angle_alpha   90.00
_cell.angle_beta   90.00
_cell.angle_gamma   90.00
#
_symmetry.space_group_name_H-M   'P 1'
#
loop_
_entity.id
_entity.type
_entity.pdbx_description
1 polymer ?
#
loop_
_entity_poly.entity_id
_entity_poly.type
_entity_poly.pdbx_seq_one_letter_code
_entity_poly.pdbx_strand_id
1 'polypeptide(L)'
;MLEIKSRDRAIYRCRVDFHVSPTRNYKIALDVIELPSKPVIFDEYGKELTNTAGPYHEGGEFKLICSVKGGYPTPRIQWLQGDSVLATLSAGEHSAPTRSLTLVIRNATRAHLGALYTCTADNTLLASPQKTTVKVDLF
;
A
#
# COMPACT_ATOMS: atom_id res chain seq x y z
N MET A 1 -28.45 1.12 -10.01
CA MET A 1 -27.15 1.28 -10.69
C MET A 1 -26.30 0.08 -10.30
N LEU A 2 -25.80 -0.71 -11.25
CA LEU A 2 -24.94 -1.86 -10.94
C LEU A 2 -23.53 -1.35 -10.66
N GLU A 3 -23.02 -1.60 -9.46
CA GLU A 3 -21.64 -1.29 -9.09
C GLU A 3 -20.70 -2.39 -9.58
N ILE A 4 -19.58 -1.99 -10.19
CA ILE A 4 -18.52 -2.89 -10.64
C ILE A 4 -17.82 -3.48 -9.42
N LYS A 5 -17.64 -4.79 -9.39
CA LYS A 5 -17.02 -5.54 -8.29
C LYS A 5 -15.88 -6.41 -8.81
N SER A 6 -15.00 -6.84 -7.91
CA SER A 6 -13.86 -7.72 -8.23
C SER A 6 -14.25 -8.95 -9.07
N ARG A 7 -15.42 -9.54 -8.77
CA ARG A 7 -15.99 -10.67 -9.51
C ARG A 7 -16.34 -10.39 -10.97
N ASP A 8 -16.43 -9.14 -11.38
CA ASP A 8 -16.71 -8.75 -12.76
C ASP A 8 -15.42 -8.80 -13.62
N ARG A 9 -14.23 -9.03 -13.01
CA ARG A 9 -12.98 -9.27 -13.74
C ARG A 9 -13.12 -10.50 -14.63
N ALA A 10 -13.17 -10.29 -15.94
CA ALA A 10 -13.32 -11.34 -16.93
C ALA A 10 -12.95 -10.86 -18.33
N ILE A 11 -12.84 -11.80 -19.27
CA ILE A 11 -12.79 -11.49 -20.71
C ILE A 11 -14.21 -11.53 -21.26
N TYR A 12 -14.73 -10.37 -21.64
CA TYR A 12 -16.03 -10.21 -22.28
C TYR A 12 -15.90 -10.39 -23.79
N ARG A 13 -16.88 -11.08 -24.40
CA ARG A 13 -16.91 -11.31 -25.85
C ARG A 13 -18.13 -10.63 -26.48
N CYS A 14 -17.87 -9.69 -27.40
CA CYS A 14 -18.88 -9.15 -28.29
C CYS A 14 -18.88 -9.95 -29.60
N ARG A 15 -20.05 -10.45 -30.00
CA ARG A 15 -20.29 -11.16 -31.25
C ARG A 15 -21.27 -10.35 -32.09
N VAL A 16 -20.91 -10.07 -33.33
CA VAL A 16 -21.77 -9.38 -34.29
C VAL A 16 -21.91 -10.24 -35.53
N ASP A 17 -23.11 -10.71 -35.80
CA ASP A 17 -23.45 -11.51 -36.98
C ASP A 17 -24.00 -10.61 -38.10
N PHE A 18 -23.63 -10.90 -39.36
CA PHE A 18 -24.08 -10.15 -40.53
C PHE A 18 -24.74 -11.08 -41.55
N HIS A 19 -25.68 -10.57 -42.34
CA HIS A 19 -26.44 -11.37 -43.30
C HIS A 19 -25.59 -11.87 -44.48
N VAL A 20 -24.59 -11.11 -44.92
CA VAL A 20 -23.79 -11.40 -46.12
C VAL A 20 -22.28 -11.44 -45.83
N SER A 21 -21.87 -11.20 -44.59
CA SER A 21 -20.46 -11.12 -44.20
C SER A 21 -20.17 -11.99 -42.99
N PRO A 22 -18.90 -12.41 -42.79
CA PRO A 22 -18.53 -13.23 -41.64
C PRO A 22 -18.81 -12.53 -40.30
N THR A 23 -19.18 -13.32 -39.29
CA THR A 23 -19.34 -12.88 -37.91
C THR A 23 -18.06 -12.23 -37.40
N ARG A 24 -18.20 -11.04 -36.80
CA ARG A 24 -17.09 -10.37 -36.11
C ARG A 24 -17.14 -10.70 -34.62
N ASN A 25 -15.97 -10.99 -34.07
CA ASN A 25 -15.81 -11.31 -32.66
C ASN A 25 -14.75 -10.38 -32.06
N TYR A 26 -15.11 -9.69 -30.98
CA TYR A 26 -14.21 -8.84 -30.20
C TYR A 26 -14.13 -9.39 -28.78
N LYS A 27 -12.92 -9.45 -28.23
CA LYS A 27 -12.67 -9.83 -26.84
C LYS A 27 -12.08 -8.63 -26.10
N ILE A 28 -12.62 -8.34 -24.92
CA ILE A 28 -12.20 -7.22 -24.07
C ILE A 28 -11.90 -7.79 -22.69
N ALA A 29 -10.69 -7.58 -22.18
CA ALA A 29 -10.35 -7.93 -20.80
C ALA A 29 -10.77 -6.78 -19.89
N LEU A 30 -11.70 -7.03 -18.97
CA LEU A 30 -12.02 -6.11 -17.88
C LEU A 30 -11.14 -6.48 -16.69
N ASP A 31 -10.28 -5.55 -16.29
CA ASP A 31 -9.55 -5.65 -15.02
C ASP A 31 -10.15 -4.68 -13.99
N VAL A 32 -10.29 -5.16 -12.76
CA VAL A 32 -10.91 -4.41 -11.66
C VAL A 32 -9.85 -4.14 -10.61
N ILE A 33 -9.59 -2.86 -10.35
CA ILE A 33 -8.65 -2.42 -9.34
C ILE A 33 -9.35 -2.35 -7.99
N GLU A 34 -8.76 -2.99 -6.99
CA GLU A 34 -9.17 -2.92 -5.59
C GLU A 34 -8.12 -2.13 -4.84
N LEU A 35 -8.48 -1.02 -4.21
CA LEU A 35 -7.51 -0.23 -3.45
C LEU A 35 -7.07 -0.96 -2.18
N PRO A 36 -5.81 -0.78 -1.75
CA PRO A 36 -5.36 -1.30 -0.46
C PRO A 36 -6.09 -0.62 0.71
N SER A 37 -6.09 -1.28 1.87
CA SER A 37 -6.54 -0.64 3.10
C SER A 37 -5.64 0.54 3.49
N LYS A 38 -6.15 1.42 4.35
CA LYS A 38 -5.29 2.40 5.03
C LYS A 38 -4.16 1.66 5.78
N PRO A 39 -2.89 2.09 5.65
CA PRO A 39 -1.79 1.49 6.38
C PRO A 39 -1.96 1.62 7.89
N VAL A 40 -1.61 0.58 8.63
CA VAL A 40 -1.56 0.59 10.09
C VAL A 40 -0.11 0.44 10.51
N ILE A 41 0.38 1.33 11.38
CA ILE A 41 1.76 1.33 11.85
C ILE A 41 1.80 0.70 13.23
N PHE A 42 2.76 -0.21 13.44
CA PHE A 42 3.01 -0.88 14.71
C PHE A 42 4.44 -0.63 15.18
N ASP A 43 4.65 -0.70 16.49
CA ASP A 43 5.98 -0.84 17.07
C ASP A 43 6.47 -2.31 17.05
N GLU A 44 7.69 -2.53 17.55
CA GLU A 44 8.29 -3.87 17.65
C GLU A 44 7.56 -4.83 18.59
N TYR A 45 6.71 -4.30 19.49
CA TYR A 45 5.91 -5.08 20.43
C TYR A 45 4.49 -5.37 19.90
N GLY A 46 4.17 -4.92 18.69
CA GLY A 46 2.87 -5.11 18.06
C GLY A 46 1.80 -4.13 18.52
N LYS A 47 2.16 -3.04 19.20
CA LYS A 47 1.24 -1.96 19.57
C LYS A 47 1.01 -1.04 18.37
N GLU A 48 -0.25 -0.75 18.09
CA GLU A 48 -0.63 0.19 17.04
C GLU A 48 -0.24 1.64 17.42
N LEU A 49 0.39 2.33 16.47
CA LEU A 49 0.86 3.70 16.59
C LEU A 49 -0.01 4.61 15.70
N THR A 50 -0.83 5.46 16.33
CA THR A 50 -1.77 6.33 15.61
C THR A 50 -1.26 7.75 15.40
N ASN A 51 -0.40 8.27 16.29
CA ASN A 51 0.05 9.67 16.22
C ASN A 51 1.50 9.83 16.67
N THR A 52 1.89 9.13 17.74
CA THR A 52 3.24 9.20 18.31
C THR A 52 3.85 7.80 18.38
N ALA A 53 5.12 7.70 17.99
CA ALA A 53 5.94 6.50 18.07
C ALA A 53 7.05 6.71 19.10
N GLY A 54 7.07 5.92 20.18
CA GLY A 54 8.01 6.07 21.28
C GLY A 54 7.32 6.35 22.63
N PRO A 55 8.04 6.91 23.61
CA PRO A 55 9.39 7.46 23.50
C PRO A 55 10.48 6.39 23.31
N TYR A 56 11.47 6.65 22.45
CA TYR A 56 12.65 5.79 22.25
C TYR A 56 13.92 6.42 22.84
N HIS A 57 14.93 5.61 23.15
CA HIS A 57 16.20 6.12 23.67
C HIS A 57 17.08 6.74 22.57
N GLU A 58 17.67 7.91 22.85
CA GLU A 58 18.75 8.45 22.02
C GLU A 58 19.95 7.47 21.98
N GLY A 59 20.52 7.24 20.81
CA GLY A 59 21.52 6.21 20.53
C GLY A 59 20.96 4.78 20.37
N GLY A 60 19.68 4.57 20.68
CA GLY A 60 19.00 3.27 20.59
C GLY A 60 18.64 2.83 19.17
N GLU A 61 18.05 1.65 19.06
CA GLU A 61 17.39 1.15 17.84
C GLU A 61 15.87 1.12 18.08
N PHE A 62 15.09 1.54 17.09
CA PHE A 62 13.63 1.34 17.10
C PHE A 62 13.12 0.88 15.74
N LYS A 63 11.97 0.21 15.74
CA LYS A 63 11.35 -0.35 14.54
C LYS A 63 9.93 0.15 14.35
N LEU A 64 9.61 0.51 13.11
CA LEU A 64 8.26 0.86 12.69
C LEU A 64 7.81 -0.17 11.65
N ILE A 65 6.70 -0.85 11.92
CA ILE A 65 6.17 -1.90 11.05
C ILE A 65 4.90 -1.37 10.41
N CYS A 66 4.94 -1.16 9.11
CA CYS A 66 3.76 -0.78 8.36
C CYS A 66 3.04 -2.03 7.86
N SER A 67 1.73 -2.12 8.06
CA SER A 67 0.89 -3.24 7.63
C SER A 67 -0.28 -2.75 6.78
N VAL A 68 -0.51 -3.40 5.66
CA VAL A 68 -1.52 -3.04 4.66
C VAL A 68 -2.27 -4.31 4.25
N LYS A 69 -3.61 -4.23 4.17
CA LYS A 69 -4.45 -5.36 3.80
C LYS A 69 -5.01 -5.19 2.39
N GLY A 70 -5.09 -6.31 1.67
CA GLY A 70 -5.67 -6.37 0.33
C GLY A 70 -4.95 -5.51 -0.71
N GLY A 71 -5.71 -5.10 -1.72
CA GLY A 71 -5.21 -4.39 -2.88
C GLY A 71 -4.99 -5.33 -4.07
N TYR A 72 -5.61 -4.98 -5.20
CA TYR A 72 -5.35 -5.61 -6.49
C TYR A 72 -5.24 -4.54 -7.59
N PRO A 73 -4.16 -4.51 -8.39
CA PRO A 73 -2.94 -5.30 -8.27
C PRO A 73 -2.25 -5.14 -6.91
N THR A 74 -1.28 -6.01 -6.62
CA THR A 74 -0.60 -6.02 -5.33
C THR A 74 0.08 -4.67 -5.05
N PRO A 75 -0.19 -4.00 -3.91
CA PRO A 75 0.28 -2.65 -3.64
C PRO A 75 1.78 -2.59 -3.32
N ARG A 76 2.47 -1.56 -3.82
CA ARG A 76 3.78 -1.12 -3.34
C ARG A 76 3.62 -0.45 -1.97
N ILE A 77 4.52 -0.73 -1.04
CA ILE A 77 4.56 -0.08 0.29
C ILE A 77 5.87 0.69 0.41
N GLN A 78 5.84 1.92 0.91
CA GLN A 78 7.03 2.74 1.12
C GLN A 78 7.02 3.43 2.47
N TRP A 79 8.21 3.57 3.06
CA TRP A 79 8.45 4.45 4.19
C TRP A 79 9.06 5.76 3.70
N LEU A 80 8.49 6.86 4.15
CA LEU A 80 8.90 8.21 3.79
C LEU A 80 9.22 9.01 5.05
N GLN A 81 10.24 9.86 4.97
CA GLN A 81 10.50 10.93 5.94
C GLN A 81 10.57 12.24 5.16
N GLY A 82 9.54 13.08 5.30
CA GLY A 82 9.30 14.18 4.35
C GLY A 82 9.12 13.63 2.93
N ASP A 83 9.93 14.11 1.99
CA ASP A 83 9.93 13.66 0.58
C ASP A 83 10.92 12.52 0.30
N SER A 84 11.71 12.10 1.31
CA SER A 84 12.74 11.09 1.14
C SER A 84 12.19 9.68 1.36
N VAL A 85 12.47 8.76 0.42
CA VAL A 85 12.15 7.34 0.53
C VAL A 85 13.21 6.63 1.35
N LEU A 86 12.81 6.06 2.49
CA LEU A 86 13.69 5.32 3.39
C LEU A 86 13.71 3.82 3.12
N ALA A 87 12.55 3.24 2.76
CA ALA A 87 12.43 1.82 2.44
C ALA A 87 11.28 1.60 1.45
N THR A 88 11.39 0.57 0.60
CA THR A 88 10.38 0.22 -0.38
C THR A 88 10.19 -1.29 -0.43
N LEU A 89 8.93 -1.72 -0.37
CA LEU A 89 8.49 -3.06 -0.72
C LEU A 89 7.78 -2.97 -2.07
N SER A 90 8.40 -3.51 -3.11
CA SER A 90 7.88 -3.48 -4.47
C SER A 90 6.50 -4.16 -4.60
N ALA A 91 5.76 -3.78 -5.64
CA ALA A 91 4.63 -4.57 -6.12
C ALA A 91 5.10 -6.02 -6.36
N GLY A 92 4.30 -7.00 -5.95
CA GLY A 92 4.63 -8.42 -6.06
C GLY A 92 3.56 -9.19 -6.83
N GLU A 93 3.93 -10.31 -7.43
CA GLU A 93 2.97 -11.15 -8.16
C GLU A 93 1.99 -11.88 -7.22
N HIS A 94 2.42 -12.16 -5.99
CA HIS A 94 1.61 -12.90 -5.01
C HIS A 94 0.85 -11.95 -4.09
N SER A 95 -0.49 -12.03 -4.14
CA SER A 95 -1.39 -11.31 -3.25
C SER A 95 -1.45 -11.98 -1.88
N ALA A 96 -0.48 -11.68 -1.01
CA ALA A 96 -0.68 -11.95 0.41
C ALA A 96 -1.85 -11.09 0.91
N PRO A 97 -2.79 -11.62 1.70
CA PRO A 97 -3.95 -10.86 2.18
C PRO A 97 -3.54 -9.67 3.05
N THR A 98 -2.34 -9.73 3.64
CA THR A 98 -1.69 -8.65 4.36
C THR A 98 -0.23 -8.59 3.93
N ARG A 99 0.27 -7.39 3.67
CA ARG A 99 1.67 -7.11 3.37
C ARG A 99 2.22 -6.16 4.42
N SER A 100 3.46 -6.38 4.84
CA SER A 100 4.12 -5.51 5.81
C SER A 100 5.53 -5.12 5.39
N LEU A 101 5.93 -3.91 5.79
CA LEU A 101 7.27 -3.37 5.58
C LEU A 101 7.79 -2.77 6.88
N THR A 102 8.89 -3.35 7.37
CA THR A 102 9.58 -2.89 8.58
C THR A 102 10.66 -1.87 8.22
N LEU A 103 10.62 -0.71 8.86
CA LEU A 103 11.71 0.27 8.89
C LEU A 103 12.48 0.11 10.20
N VAL A 104 13.80 -0.01 10.11
CA VAL A 104 14.69 -0.10 11.27
C VAL A 104 15.55 1.15 11.31
N ILE A 105 15.44 1.93 12.38
CA ILE A 105 16.30 3.10 12.63
C ILE A 105 17.31 2.71 13.70
N ARG A 106 18.59 2.71 13.33
CA ARG A 106 19.71 2.44 14.24
C ARG A 106 20.34 3.74 14.69
N ASN A 107 20.85 3.76 15.92
CA ASN A 107 21.51 4.92 16.50
C ASN A 107 20.63 6.17 16.38
N ALA A 108 19.48 6.12 17.04
CA ALA A 108 18.49 7.19 17.01
C ALA A 108 19.08 8.49 17.58
N THR A 109 19.38 9.46 16.72
CA THR A 109 19.85 10.78 17.14
C THR A 109 18.69 11.74 17.39
N ARG A 110 18.96 12.86 18.08
CA ARG A 110 18.02 13.99 18.25
C ARG A 110 17.41 14.53 16.95
N ALA A 111 17.99 14.27 15.78
CA ALA A 111 17.40 14.63 14.49
C ALA A 111 16.09 13.86 14.19
N HIS A 112 15.88 12.72 14.84
CA HIS A 112 14.64 11.95 14.73
C HIS A 112 13.53 12.45 15.68
N LEU A 113 13.88 13.23 16.72
CA LEU A 113 12.89 13.78 17.65
C LEU A 113 11.92 14.71 16.91
N GLY A 114 10.65 14.35 16.93
CA GLY A 114 9.60 15.07 16.25
C GLY A 114 9.55 14.90 14.73
N ALA A 115 10.42 14.06 14.16
CA ALA A 115 10.37 13.74 12.74
C ALA A 115 9.11 12.93 12.41
N LEU A 116 8.55 13.20 11.24
CA LEU A 116 7.35 12.54 10.73
C LEU A 116 7.74 11.40 9.80
N TYR A 117 7.34 10.18 10.17
CA TYR A 117 7.49 8.99 9.35
C TYR A 117 6.15 8.60 8.77
N THR A 118 6.07 8.55 7.45
CA THR A 118 4.85 8.23 6.70
C THR A 118 5.00 6.89 6.01
N CYS A 119 4.10 5.97 6.29
CA CYS A 119 3.94 4.79 5.46
C CYS A 119 2.90 5.06 4.36
N THR A 120 3.24 4.73 3.12
CA THR A 120 2.33 4.84 1.97
C THR A 120 2.12 3.48 1.31
N ALA A 121 0.91 3.26 0.80
CA ALA A 121 0.53 2.08 0.04
C ALA A 121 -0.23 2.49 -1.23
N ASP A 122 0.25 2.04 -2.38
CA ASP A 122 -0.34 2.36 -3.68
C ASP A 122 -0.26 1.17 -4.63
N ASN A 123 -1.29 1.00 -5.45
CA ASN A 123 -1.34 -0.04 -6.48
C ASN A 123 -1.82 0.46 -7.85
N THR A 124 -2.12 1.75 -7.95
CA THR A 124 -2.59 2.38 -9.19
C THR A 124 -2.24 3.85 -9.21
N LEU A 125 -2.07 4.40 -10.41
CA LEU A 125 -1.91 5.85 -10.63
C LEU A 125 -3.26 6.58 -10.73
N LEU A 126 -4.37 5.85 -10.73
CA LEU A 126 -5.73 6.40 -10.88
C LEU A 126 -6.33 6.90 -9.55
N ALA A 127 -5.69 6.60 -8.42
CA ALA A 127 -6.15 6.98 -7.09
C ALA A 127 -4.97 7.46 -6.23
N SER A 128 -5.27 8.29 -5.24
CA SER A 128 -4.25 8.73 -4.29
C SER A 128 -3.75 7.57 -3.42
N PRO A 129 -2.44 7.52 -3.11
CA PRO A 129 -1.89 6.50 -2.21
C PRO A 129 -2.53 6.59 -0.83
N GLN A 130 -2.82 5.43 -0.25
CA GLN A 130 -3.23 5.36 1.14
C GLN A 130 -2.03 5.63 2.03
N LYS A 131 -2.19 6.42 3.08
CA LYS A 131 -1.06 6.82 3.94
C LYS A 131 -1.43 6.99 5.41
N THR A 132 -0.46 6.71 6.26
CA THR A 132 -0.52 6.94 7.71
C THR A 132 0.82 7.49 8.18
N THR A 133 0.79 8.47 9.08
CA THR A 133 1.96 9.20 9.55
C THR A 133 2.03 9.12 11.06
N VAL A 134 3.24 8.93 11.59
CA VAL A 134 3.52 8.99 13.03
C VAL A 134 4.68 9.93 13.30
N LYS A 135 4.61 10.65 14.42
CA LYS A 135 5.68 11.50 14.94
C LYS A 135 6.55 10.69 15.89
N VAL A 136 7.85 10.68 15.68
CA VAL A 136 8.78 10.00 16.60
C VAL A 136 9.02 10.87 17.83
N ASP A 137 9.01 10.25 18.99
CA ASP A 137 9.36 10.86 20.28
C ASP A 137 10.57 10.15 20.88
N LEU A 138 11.47 10.91 21.51
CA LEU A 138 12.69 10.40 22.13
C LEU A 138 12.75 10.84 23.59
N PHE A 139 13.31 9.98 24.45
CA PHE A 139 13.66 10.27 25.83
C PHE A 139 15.17 10.54 25.97
#